data_AF-Q5XNP5-F1
#
_entry.id   AF-Q5XNP5-F1
#
_cell.length_a   1.000
_cell.length_b   1.000
_cell.length_c   1.000
_cell.angle_alpha   90.00
_cell.angle_beta   90.00
_cell.angle_gamma   90.00
#
_symmetry.space_group_name_H-M   'P 1'
#
loop_
_entity.id
_entity.type
_entity.pdbx_description
1 polymer ?
#
loop_
_entity_poly.entity_id
_entity_poly.type
_entity_poly.pdbx_seq_one_letter_code
_entity_poly.pdbx_strand_id
1 'polypeptide(L)'
;ILILGLAGESVWGDEQSDFECNTAQPGCTNVCYDQAFPISHIRYWVLQFLFVSTPTLVYLGHVIYLSRREERLRQKEGELRALPAKDPRVERALAAIER
;
A
#
# COMPACT_ATOMS: atom_id res chain seq x y z
N ILE A 1 -6.02 -0.14 15.46
CA ILE A 1 -6.57 1.09 14.83
C ILE A 1 -7.76 1.64 15.63
N LEU A 2 -8.88 0.91 15.80
CA LEU A 2 -10.05 1.43 16.53
C LEU A 2 -9.74 1.94 17.96
N ILE A 3 -9.01 1.16 18.76
CA ILE A 3 -8.60 1.56 20.12
C ILE A 3 -7.67 2.78 20.08
N LEU A 4 -6.75 2.85 19.12
CA LEU A 4 -5.83 3.97 18.98
C LEU A 4 -6.59 5.26 18.60
N GLY A 5 -7.63 5.18 17.78
CA GLY A 5 -8.46 6.34 17.43
C GLY A 5 -9.42 6.77 18.53
N LEU A 6 -9.99 5.84 19.30
CA LEU A 6 -10.97 6.16 20.34
C LEU A 6 -10.33 6.58 21.68
N ALA A 7 -9.22 5.94 22.05
CA ALA A 7 -8.56 6.16 23.34
C ALA A 7 -7.21 6.86 23.20
N GLY A 8 -6.58 6.81 22.03
CA GLY A 8 -5.28 7.43 21.83
C GLY A 8 -5.35 8.96 21.81
N GLU A 9 -6.31 9.54 21.08
CA GLU A 9 -6.46 11.00 21.03
C GLU A 9 -6.95 11.60 22.35
N SER A 10 -7.74 10.86 23.13
CA SER A 10 -8.27 11.36 24.40
C SER A 10 -7.31 11.25 25.58
N VAL A 11 -6.28 10.40 25.49
CA VAL A 11 -5.28 10.18 26.56
C VAL A 11 -3.93 10.83 26.26
N TRP A 12 -3.60 11.02 24.98
CA TRP A 12 -2.31 11.61 24.55
C TRP A 12 -2.50 12.88 23.70
N GLY A 13 -3.72 13.43 23.59
CA GLY A 13 -3.97 14.66 22.84
C GLY A 13 -3.49 15.94 23.53
N ASP A 14 -3.42 15.91 24.86
CA ASP A 14 -3.05 16.99 25.79
C ASP A 14 -1.67 16.77 26.44
N GLU A 15 -0.91 15.78 25.97
CA GLU A 15 0.39 15.37 26.54
C GLU A 15 1.42 16.51 26.64
N GLN A 16 1.36 17.50 25.74
CA GLN A 16 2.26 18.66 25.76
C GLN A 16 1.74 19.82 26.63
N SER A 17 0.43 20.02 26.73
CA SER A 17 -0.15 21.10 27.53
C SER A 17 -0.11 20.81 29.03
N ASP A 18 -0.19 19.54 29.41
CA ASP A 18 -0.23 19.10 30.81
C ASP A 18 1.17 18.81 31.37
N PHE A 19 2.23 18.99 30.57
CA PHE A 19 3.60 18.80 30.99
C PHE A 19 4.12 20.04 31.74
N GLU A 20 4.22 19.95 33.07
CA GLU A 20 4.74 21.04 33.91
C GLU A 20 6.19 20.80 34.37
N CYS A 21 6.96 21.88 34.40
CA CYS A 21 8.31 21.91 34.98
C CYS A 21 8.34 22.88 36.16
N ASN A 22 8.88 22.44 37.31
CA ASN A 22 9.03 23.30 38.50
C ASN A 22 10.22 24.27 38.32
N THR A 23 10.05 25.28 37.47
CA THR A 23 11.05 26.30 37.18
C THR A 23 10.39 27.56 36.65
N ALA A 24 10.97 28.72 36.98
CA ALA A 24 10.56 30.02 36.40
C ALA A 24 11.31 30.35 35.10
N GLN A 25 12.20 29.46 34.64
CA GLN A 25 13.02 29.68 33.44
C GLN A 25 12.14 29.57 32.18
N PRO A 26 12.04 30.63 31.34
CA PRO A 26 11.27 30.58 30.11
C PRO A 26 11.88 29.58 29.13
N GLY A 27 11.03 28.79 28.46
CA GLY A 27 11.44 27.81 27.46
C GLY A 27 11.93 26.46 28.01
N CYS A 28 12.13 26.32 29.32
CA CYS A 28 12.59 25.06 29.91
C CYS A 28 11.60 23.92 29.68
N THR A 29 10.30 24.17 29.84
CA THR A 29 9.24 23.17 29.59
C THR A 29 9.29 22.60 28.17
N ASN A 30 9.55 23.44 27.16
CA ASN A 30 9.61 22.99 25.76
C ASN A 30 10.78 22.05 25.52
N VAL A 31 11.96 22.38 26.05
CA VAL A 31 13.17 21.55 25.89
C VAL A 31 13.06 20.27 26.70
N CYS A 32 12.53 20.34 27.93
CA CYS A 32 12.32 19.17 28.77
C CYS A 32 11.28 18.21 28.17
N TYR A 33 10.22 18.74 27.56
CA TYR A 33 9.22 17.93 26.85
C TYR A 33 9.83 17.18 25.66
N ASP A 34 10.57 17.89 24.80
CA ASP A 34 11.24 17.29 23.62
C ASP A 34 12.26 16.21 24.03
N GLN A 35 12.96 16.41 25.14
CA GLN A 35 13.94 15.45 25.63
C GLN A 35 13.33 14.24 26.36
N ALA A 36 12.22 14.43 27.08
CA ALA A 36 11.50 13.33 27.73
C ALA A 36 10.73 12.47 26.71
N PHE A 37 10.18 13.09 25.66
CA PHE A 37 9.35 12.44 24.65
C PHE A 37 9.79 12.83 23.23
N PRO A 38 10.96 12.36 22.76
CA PRO A 38 11.47 12.71 21.42
C PRO A 38 10.55 12.28 20.27
N ILE A 39 9.72 11.24 20.51
CA ILE A 39 8.61 10.83 19.67
C ILE A 39 7.43 10.52 20.59
N SER A 40 6.28 11.13 20.33
CA SER A 40 5.08 10.81 21.12
C SER A 40 4.58 9.39 20.90
N HIS A 41 3.94 8.84 21.92
CA HIS A 41 3.53 7.44 21.95
C HIS A 41 2.56 7.12 20.80
N ILE A 42 1.64 8.03 20.49
CA ILE A 42 0.69 7.91 19.38
C ILE A 42 1.41 7.84 18.03
N ARG A 43 2.38 8.72 17.79
CA ARG A 43 3.15 8.73 16.53
C ARG A 43 3.91 7.43 16.33
N TYR A 44 4.49 6.89 17.39
CA TYR A 44 5.15 5.59 17.35
C TYR A 44 4.19 4.45 16.95
N TRP A 45 3.02 4.36 17.58
CA TRP A 45 2.03 3.33 17.24
C TRP A 45 1.52 3.45 15.81
N VAL A 46 1.30 4.66 15.31
CA VAL A 46 0.92 4.89 13.91
C VAL A 46 2.00 4.34 12.98
N LEU A 47 3.27 4.66 13.22
CA LEU A 47 4.38 4.12 12.43
C LEU A 47 4.43 2.58 12.49
N GLN A 48 4.24 1.99 13.68
CA GLN A 48 4.17 0.54 13.81
C GLN A 48 3.04 -0.08 12.96
N PHE A 49 1.83 0.49 12.98
CA PHE A 49 0.72 0.01 12.14
C PHE A 49 1.05 0.11 10.66
N LEU A 50 1.69 1.20 10.22
CA LEU A 50 2.13 1.35 8.83
C LEU A 50 3.13 0.27 8.44
N PHE A 51 4.17 0.04 9.25
CA PHE A 51 5.17 -0.98 8.96
C PHE A 51 4.62 -2.40 8.97
N VAL A 52 3.76 -2.74 9.93
CA VAL A 52 3.15 -4.08 10.02
C VAL A 52 2.14 -4.33 8.88
N SER A 53 1.42 -3.29 8.44
CA SER A 53 0.45 -3.42 7.33
C SER A 53 1.08 -3.44 5.94
N THR A 54 2.25 -2.80 5.77
CA THR A 54 2.91 -2.66 4.46
C THR A 54 3.22 -4.00 3.78
N PRO A 55 3.80 -5.02 4.42
CA PRO A 55 4.06 -6.33 3.79
C PRO A 55 2.78 -6.99 3.24
N THR A 56 1.67 -6.89 3.99
CA THR A 56 0.38 -7.43 3.57
C THR A 56 -0.17 -6.71 2.35
N LEU A 57 -0.08 -5.37 2.32
CA LEU A 57 -0.52 -4.56 1.17
C LEU A 57 0.32 -4.86 -0.08
N VAL A 58 1.64 -4.98 0.07
CA VAL A 58 2.54 -5.34 -1.03
C VAL A 58 2.21 -6.74 -1.55
N TYR A 59 1.98 -7.71 -0.67
CA TYR A 59 1.60 -9.06 -1.07
C TYR A 59 0.28 -9.10 -1.85
N LEU A 60 -0.77 -8.45 -1.32
CA LEU A 60 -2.05 -8.37 -2.01
C LEU A 60 -1.91 -7.67 -3.37
N GLY A 61 -1.15 -6.58 -3.44
CA GLY A 61 -0.83 -5.89 -4.68
C GLY A 61 -0.13 -6.81 -5.70
N HIS A 62 0.82 -7.63 -5.24
CA HIS A 62 1.53 -8.60 -6.07
C HIS A 62 0.59 -9.70 -6.60
N VAL A 63 -0.28 -10.27 -5.75
CA VAL A 63 -1.26 -11.29 -6.15
C VAL A 63 -2.25 -10.73 -7.18
N ILE A 64 -2.77 -9.51 -6.96
CA ILE A 64 -3.66 -8.84 -7.91
C ILE A 64 -2.94 -8.58 -9.25
N TYR A 65 -1.68 -8.16 -9.20
CA TYR A 65 -0.86 -7.94 -10.40
C TYR A 65 -0.71 -9.23 -11.22
N LEU A 66 -0.35 -10.34 -10.57
CA LEU A 66 -0.21 -11.64 -11.24
C LEU A 66 -1.53 -12.13 -11.82
N SER A 67 -2.62 -12.06 -11.04
CA SER A 67 -3.95 -12.45 -11.49
C SER A 67 -4.38 -11.70 -12.76
N ARG A 68 -4.20 -10.36 -12.79
CA ARG A 68 -4.49 -9.55 -13.98
C ARG A 68 -3.61 -9.91 -15.17
N ARG A 69 -2.36 -10.30 -14.94
CA ARG A 69 -1.44 -10.72 -16.01
C ARG A 69 -1.88 -12.05 -16.61
N GLU A 70 -2.31 -13.00 -15.78
CA GLU A 70 -2.83 -14.30 -16.24
C GLU A 70 -4.14 -14.14 -17.02
N GLU A 71 -5.07 -13.31 -16.56
CA GLU A 71 -6.31 -13.03 -17.28
C GLU A 71 -6.05 -12.47 -18.68
N ARG A 72 -5.11 -11.52 -18.81
CA ARG A 72 -4.70 -10.97 -20.11
C ARG A 72 -4.09 -12.02 -21.03
N LEU A 73 -3.30 -12.95 -20.49
CA LEU A 73 -2.72 -14.04 -21.27
C LEU A 73 -3.82 -15.01 -21.74
N ARG A 74 -4.75 -15.39 -20.86
CA ARG A 74 -5.91 -16.23 -21.22
C ARG A 74 -6.80 -15.58 -22.27
N GLN A 75 -7.01 -14.27 -22.21
CA GLN A 75 -7.74 -13.54 -23.25
C GLN A 75 -7.04 -13.65 -24.61
N LYS A 76 -5.73 -13.41 -24.66
CA LYS A 76 -4.94 -13.56 -25.90
C LYS A 76 -4.93 -14.98 -26.45
N GLU A 77 -4.84 -15.99 -25.58
CA GLU A 77 -4.94 -17.40 -26.00
C GLU A 77 -6.34 -17.71 -26.55
N GLY A 78 -7.39 -17.17 -25.94
CA GLY A 78 -8.76 -17.28 -26.42
C GLY A 78 -8.94 -16.65 -27.80
N GLU A 79 -8.41 -15.43 -28.00
CA GLU A 79 -8.40 -14.76 -29.29
C GLU A 79 -7.63 -15.56 -30.35
N LEU A 80 -6.44 -16.07 -30.01
CA LEU A 80 -5.63 -16.88 -30.93
C LEU A 80 -6.34 -18.20 -31.32
N ARG A 81 -7.05 -18.84 -30.39
CA ARG A 81 -7.87 -20.03 -30.67
C ARG A 81 -9.13 -19.72 -31.47
N ALA A 82 -9.68 -18.51 -31.32
CA ALA A 82 -10.82 -18.03 -32.09
C ALA A 82 -10.44 -17.59 -33.51
N LEU A 83 -9.16 -17.37 -33.80
CA LEU A 83 -8.69 -17.20 -35.18
C LEU A 83 -9.00 -18.47 -35.97
N PRO A 84 -9.58 -18.36 -37.18
CA PRO A 84 -9.86 -19.53 -38.00
C PRO A 84 -8.55 -20.25 -38.31
N ALA A 85 -8.50 -21.56 -38.03
CA ALA A 85 -7.34 -22.44 -38.24
C ALA A 85 -6.82 -22.51 -39.70
N LYS A 86 -7.54 -21.88 -40.63
CA LYS A 86 -7.13 -21.61 -42.00
C LYS A 86 -7.47 -20.17 -42.30
N ASP A 87 -6.48 -19.28 -42.34
CA ASP A 87 -6.68 -17.96 -42.90
C ASP A 87 -7.05 -18.14 -44.39
N PRO A 88 -8.26 -17.75 -44.82
CA PRO A 88 -8.71 -17.93 -46.20
C PRO A 88 -7.83 -17.21 -47.22
N ARG A 89 -7.01 -16.25 -46.77
CA ARG A 89 -5.99 -15.58 -47.61
C ARG A 89 -4.75 -16.45 -47.77
N VAL A 90 -4.32 -17.14 -46.71
CA VAL A 90 -3.20 -18.09 -46.78
C VAL A 90 -3.57 -19.29 -47.64
N GLU A 91 -4.80 -19.80 -47.51
CA GLU A 91 -5.29 -20.90 -48.36
C GLU A 91 -5.40 -20.50 -49.84
N ARG A 92 -5.88 -19.28 -50.13
CA ARG A 92 -5.88 -18.73 -51.50
C ARG A 92 -4.48 -18.46 -52.05
N ALA A 93 -3.55 -18.02 -51.20
CA ALA A 93 -2.16 -17.80 -51.60
C ALA A 93 -1.44 -19.11 -51.91
N LEU A 94 -1.65 -20.17 -51.09
CA LEU A 94 -1.14 -21.50 -51.39
C LEU A 94 -1.71 -22.06 -52.71
N ALA A 95 -3.02 -21.92 -52.93
CA ALA A 95 -3.66 -22.39 -54.16
C ALA A 95 -3.19 -21.67 -55.43
N ALA A 96 -2.67 -20.44 -55.30
CA ALA A 96 -2.09 -19.68 -56.41
C ALA A 96 -0.63 -20.09 -56.71
N ILE A 97 0.09 -20.64 -55.72
CA ILE A 97 1.46 -21.15 -55.86
C ILE A 97 1.48 -22.58 -56.40
N GLU A 98 0.42 -23.35 -56.16
CA GLU A 98 0.28 -24.75 -56.60
C GLU A 98 -0.22 -24.91 -58.06
N ARG A 99 -0.39 -23.80 -58.80
CA ARG A 99 -0.68 -23.77 -60.25
C ARG A 99 0.57 -23.54 -61.08
#